data_AF-A0A3D4AKK8-F1
#
_entry.id   AF-A0A3D4AKK8-F1
#
_cell.length_a   1.000
_cell.length_b   1.000
_cell.length_c   1.000
_cell.angle_alpha   90.00
_cell.angle_beta   90.00
_cell.angle_gamma   90.00
#
_symmetry.space_group_name_H-M   'P 1'
#
loop_
_entity.id
_entity.type
_entity.pdbx_description
1 polymer ?
#
loop_
_entity_poly.entity_id
_entity_poly.type
_entity_poly.pdbx_seq_one_letter_code
_entity_poly.pdbx_strand_id
1 'polypeptide(L)'
;EHGEAENDGSLTLIGIISIRDNLRSEAIGAIREVQNAGVQVVMITGDKRETAVAIAKESGLVHSEDDVVLTSGEMKKMSDDELKKILPQLRVVARALPTDKSRLVNIAQELDMVVGMTGDGVNDAPALKKAEVGFAMGSGTEVAKEAGDITILDDNFRSIVKAILYGRSIFKSIRKFLIFQLTVNVAAVLVCFLGPMLGENIVLTVIQLLLINLAMDTLAAIAYGSEPALQEYMLEKPVARQENIVTKKMLTQVIINALVITVICLSILFFEPVRALFGDVTVTYLKSALFATFMMAITFNGFNARTEHINVFEHLGRNNTFLLVSFAIFAMQWVFVEFGGEVLSVEPLSLQTWLICAFMAILVIPV
;
A
#
# COMPACT_ATOMS: atom_id res chain seq x y z
N GLU A 1 40.79 -39.48 -29.26
CA GLU A 1 40.13 -40.18 -30.39
C GLU A 1 38.88 -40.90 -29.87
N HIS A 2 37.72 -40.27 -29.96
CA HIS A 2 36.42 -40.93 -29.86
C HIS A 2 35.71 -40.57 -31.16
N GLY A 3 35.63 -41.54 -32.07
CA GLY A 3 35.04 -41.37 -33.38
C GLY A 3 33.54 -41.16 -33.26
N GLU A 4 33.06 -40.05 -33.80
CA GLU A 4 31.66 -39.89 -34.16
C GLU A 4 31.37 -40.88 -35.28
N ALA A 5 30.55 -41.88 -35.00
CA ALA A 5 29.98 -42.73 -36.04
C ALA A 5 28.96 -41.89 -36.82
N GLU A 6 29.34 -41.41 -37.99
CA GLU A 6 28.42 -40.85 -38.99
C GLU A 6 27.42 -41.95 -39.40
N ASN A 7 26.23 -41.87 -38.82
CA ASN A 7 25.14 -42.80 -39.09
C ASN A 7 24.42 -42.33 -40.36
N ASP A 8 25.04 -42.57 -41.52
CA ASP A 8 24.61 -42.17 -42.86
C ASP A 8 23.46 -43.05 -43.41
N GLY A 9 22.56 -43.50 -42.53
CA GLY A 9 21.44 -44.37 -42.87
C GLY A 9 20.24 -43.58 -43.38
N SER A 10 19.61 -44.04 -44.48
CA SER A 10 18.35 -43.49 -44.97
C SER A 10 17.23 -43.69 -43.94
N LEU A 11 16.86 -42.63 -43.23
CA LEU A 11 15.75 -42.64 -42.26
C LEU A 11 14.41 -42.71 -43.00
N THR A 12 13.50 -43.60 -42.59
CA THR A 12 12.12 -43.65 -43.08
C THR A 12 11.18 -43.03 -42.05
N LEU A 13 10.43 -41.99 -42.43
CA LEU A 13 9.45 -41.34 -41.56
C LEU A 13 8.27 -42.29 -41.30
N ILE A 14 8.09 -42.71 -40.04
CA ILE A 14 6.98 -43.60 -39.63
C ILE A 14 5.74 -42.79 -39.24
N GLY A 15 5.91 -41.62 -38.61
CA GLY A 15 4.80 -40.77 -38.17
C GLY A 15 5.27 -39.54 -37.40
N ILE A 16 4.36 -38.60 -37.16
CA ILE A 16 4.60 -37.36 -36.40
C ILE A 16 3.64 -37.33 -35.22
N ILE A 17 4.15 -37.09 -34.02
CA ILE A 17 3.36 -36.86 -32.82
C ILE A 17 3.47 -35.38 -32.46
N SER A 18 2.32 -34.71 -32.30
CA SER A 18 2.25 -33.32 -31.84
C SER A 18 1.79 -33.31 -30.39
N ILE A 19 2.54 -32.62 -29.53
CA ILE A 19 2.24 -32.42 -28.12
C ILE A 19 2.09 -30.92 -27.90
N ARG A 20 1.06 -30.52 -27.16
CA ARG A 20 0.79 -29.13 -26.80
C ARG A 20 0.63 -29.01 -25.30
N ASP A 21 1.32 -28.04 -24.70
CA ASP A 21 1.01 -27.59 -23.36
C ASP A 21 -0.09 -26.53 -23.43
N ASN A 22 -1.20 -26.75 -22.72
CA ASN A 22 -2.35 -25.87 -22.77
C ASN A 22 -2.23 -24.81 -21.67
N LEU A 23 -2.43 -23.55 -22.05
CA LEU A 23 -2.52 -22.47 -21.08
C LEU A 23 -3.68 -22.71 -20.11
N ARG A 24 -3.42 -22.47 -18.83
CA ARG A 24 -4.47 -22.46 -17.80
C ARG A 24 -5.41 -21.29 -18.08
N SER A 25 -6.71 -21.54 -18.09
CA SER A 25 -7.74 -20.52 -18.33
C SER A 25 -7.62 -19.34 -17.36
N GLU A 26 -7.26 -19.61 -16.10
CA GLU A 26 -7.04 -18.58 -15.08
C GLU A 26 -5.85 -17.66 -15.38
N ALA A 27 -4.80 -18.18 -16.05
CA ALA A 27 -3.60 -17.41 -16.35
C ALA A 27 -3.88 -16.29 -17.35
N ILE A 28 -4.76 -16.54 -18.34
CA ILE A 28 -5.16 -15.54 -19.34
C ILE A 28 -5.86 -14.35 -18.65
N GLY A 29 -6.82 -14.64 -17.76
CA GLY A 29 -7.52 -13.61 -16.99
C GLY A 29 -6.56 -12.82 -16.09
N ALA A 30 -5.65 -13.52 -15.42
CA ALA A 30 -4.68 -12.93 -14.51
C ALA A 30 -3.65 -12.03 -15.23
N ILE A 31 -3.15 -12.42 -16.40
CA ILE A 31 -2.24 -11.60 -17.22
C ILE A 31 -2.95 -10.31 -17.63
N ARG A 32 -4.19 -10.40 -18.11
CA ARG A 32 -4.98 -9.23 -18.49
C ARG A 32 -5.24 -8.30 -17.30
N GLU A 33 -5.53 -8.84 -16.13
CA GLU A 33 -5.72 -8.04 -14.91
C GLU A 33 -4.47 -7.25 -14.53
N VAL A 34 -3.29 -7.89 -14.60
CA VAL A 34 -1.99 -7.25 -14.33
C VAL A 34 -1.66 -6.18 -15.36
N GLN A 35 -1.90 -6.45 -16.66
CA GLN A 35 -1.70 -5.47 -17.73
C GLN A 35 -2.64 -4.26 -17.58
N ASN A 36 -3.93 -4.49 -17.27
CA ASN A 36 -4.89 -3.42 -17.02
C ASN A 36 -4.50 -2.56 -15.80
N ALA A 37 -3.84 -3.17 -14.82
CA ALA A 37 -3.27 -2.48 -13.67
C ALA A 37 -2.00 -1.67 -14.00
N GLY A 38 -1.60 -1.60 -15.27
CA GLY A 38 -0.43 -0.86 -15.75
C GLY A 38 0.90 -1.55 -15.47
N VAL A 39 0.89 -2.84 -15.11
CA VAL A 39 2.12 -3.62 -14.90
C VAL A 39 2.47 -4.35 -16.19
N GLN A 40 3.69 -4.12 -16.67
CA GLN A 40 4.23 -4.85 -17.82
C GLN A 40 4.57 -6.29 -17.43
N VAL A 41 4.10 -7.24 -18.23
CA VAL A 41 4.46 -8.65 -18.13
C VAL A 41 5.42 -8.98 -19.28
N VAL A 42 6.49 -9.72 -18.99
CA VAL A 42 7.45 -10.23 -19.98
C VAL A 42 7.59 -11.74 -19.79
N MET A 43 7.29 -12.52 -20.82
CA MET A 43 7.45 -13.97 -20.81
C MET A 43 8.89 -14.32 -21.17
N ILE A 44 9.57 -15.07 -20.31
CA ILE A 44 10.92 -15.55 -20.55
C ILE A 44 10.89 -17.09 -20.57
N THR A 45 11.15 -17.70 -21.72
CA THR A 45 11.05 -19.14 -21.93
C THR A 45 12.27 -19.73 -22.65
N GLY A 46 12.56 -21.00 -22.37
CA GLY A 46 13.54 -21.80 -23.10
C GLY A 46 13.04 -22.30 -24.46
N ASP A 47 11.75 -22.15 -24.76
CA ASP A 47 11.14 -22.64 -25.99
C ASP A 47 11.63 -21.91 -27.24
N LYS A 48 11.38 -22.54 -28.41
CA LYS A 48 11.58 -21.89 -29.70
C LYS A 48 10.68 -20.66 -29.84
N ARG A 49 11.13 -19.69 -30.65
CA ARG A 49 10.44 -18.42 -30.87
C ARG A 49 9.00 -18.63 -31.33
N GLU A 50 8.77 -19.56 -32.26
CA GLU A 50 7.46 -19.81 -32.84
C GLU A 50 6.46 -20.30 -31.79
N THR A 51 6.88 -21.23 -30.93
CA THR A 51 6.08 -21.73 -29.80
C THR A 51 5.79 -20.64 -28.80
N ALA A 52 6.83 -19.88 -28.39
CA ALA A 52 6.69 -18.79 -27.42
C ALA A 52 5.71 -17.70 -27.92
N VAL A 53 5.80 -17.33 -29.21
CA VAL A 53 4.88 -16.37 -29.83
C VAL A 53 3.45 -16.91 -29.88
N ALA A 54 3.26 -18.20 -30.19
CA ALA A 54 1.94 -18.81 -30.21
C ALA A 54 1.28 -18.76 -28.83
N ILE A 55 2.00 -19.15 -27.77
CA ILE A 55 1.53 -19.09 -26.38
C ILE A 55 1.29 -17.64 -25.94
N ALA A 56 2.18 -16.71 -26.29
CA ALA A 56 2.04 -15.30 -25.94
C ALA A 56 0.84 -14.61 -26.61
N LYS A 57 0.48 -15.01 -27.84
CA LYS A 57 -0.75 -14.55 -28.50
C LYS A 57 -2.01 -15.13 -27.86
N GLU A 58 -1.98 -16.41 -27.52
CA GLU A 58 -3.10 -17.09 -26.86
C GLU A 58 -3.34 -16.56 -25.43
N SER A 59 -2.28 -16.24 -24.69
CA SER A 59 -2.38 -15.66 -23.34
C SER A 59 -2.79 -14.20 -23.32
N GLY A 60 -2.79 -13.52 -24.47
CA GLY A 60 -3.00 -12.09 -24.57
C GLY A 60 -1.82 -11.25 -24.08
N LEU A 61 -0.60 -11.79 -24.16
CA LEU A 61 0.60 -11.02 -23.84
C LEU A 61 1.06 -10.16 -25.04
N VAL A 62 0.87 -10.69 -26.26
CA VAL A 62 1.19 -10.01 -27.53
C VAL A 62 -0.12 -9.67 -28.23
N HIS A 63 -0.32 -8.38 -28.52
CA HIS A 63 -1.55 -7.83 -29.09
C HIS A 63 -1.30 -6.88 -30.26
N SER A 64 -0.21 -6.11 -30.23
CA SER A 64 0.14 -5.13 -31.27
C SER A 64 1.28 -5.66 -32.15
N GLU A 65 1.41 -5.10 -33.36
CA GLU A 65 2.63 -5.24 -34.16
C GLU A 65 3.83 -4.53 -33.50
N ASP A 66 3.57 -3.59 -32.59
CA ASP A 66 4.60 -2.89 -31.81
C ASP A 66 5.20 -3.76 -30.68
N ASP A 67 4.57 -4.89 -30.34
CA ASP A 67 5.06 -5.76 -29.27
C ASP A 67 6.31 -6.53 -29.74
N VAL A 68 7.40 -6.38 -29.00
CA VAL A 68 8.70 -6.94 -29.39
C VAL A 68 8.89 -8.34 -28.81
N VAL A 69 9.35 -9.24 -29.68
CA VAL A 69 9.77 -10.59 -29.34
C VAL A 69 11.23 -10.76 -29.73
N LEU A 70 12.06 -11.19 -28.78
CA LEU A 70 13.48 -11.44 -28.97
C LEU A 70 13.84 -12.89 -28.66
N THR A 71 14.91 -13.36 -29.27
CA THR A 71 15.63 -14.56 -28.84
C THR A 71 16.88 -14.18 -28.06
N SER A 72 17.41 -15.11 -27.26
CA SER A 72 18.71 -14.91 -26.58
C SER A 72 19.82 -14.47 -27.55
N GLY A 73 19.88 -15.06 -28.74
CA GLY A 73 20.88 -14.73 -29.76
C GLY A 73 20.76 -13.31 -30.31
N GLU A 74 19.54 -12.78 -30.48
CA GLU A 74 19.30 -11.40 -30.88
C GLU A 74 19.62 -10.43 -29.74
N MET A 75 19.17 -10.75 -28.52
CA MET A 75 19.44 -9.93 -27.34
C MET A 75 20.93 -9.78 -27.05
N LYS A 76 21.73 -10.83 -27.26
CA LYS A 76 23.20 -10.78 -27.10
C LYS A 76 23.91 -9.87 -28.09
N LYS A 77 23.32 -9.64 -29.27
CA LYS A 77 23.89 -8.72 -30.28
C LYS A 77 23.58 -7.26 -29.97
N MET A 78 22.57 -7.01 -29.14
CA MET A 78 22.18 -5.67 -28.72
C MET A 78 23.06 -5.20 -27.57
N SER A 79 23.45 -3.94 -27.61
CA SER A 79 23.99 -3.22 -26.47
C SER A 79 22.93 -3.02 -25.39
N ASP A 80 23.37 -2.74 -24.15
CA ASP A 80 22.43 -2.49 -23.05
C ASP A 80 21.58 -1.23 -23.31
N ASP A 81 22.13 -0.20 -23.95
CA ASP A 81 21.40 1.03 -24.30
C ASP A 81 20.33 0.82 -25.39
N GLU A 82 20.57 -0.09 -26.34
CA GLU A 82 19.55 -0.49 -27.32
C GLU A 82 18.44 -1.29 -26.63
N LEU A 83 18.81 -2.21 -25.75
CA LEU A 83 17.86 -3.03 -25.02
C LEU A 83 17.00 -2.17 -24.08
N LYS A 84 17.55 -1.11 -23.47
CA LYS A 84 16.80 -0.12 -22.68
C LYS A 84 15.66 0.53 -23.48
N LYS A 85 15.92 0.89 -24.74
CA LYS A 85 14.92 1.54 -25.60
C LYS A 85 13.78 0.60 -25.98
N ILE A 86 14.09 -0.69 -26.11
CA ILE A 86 13.13 -1.72 -26.54
C ILE A 86 12.36 -2.31 -25.36
N LEU A 87 12.93 -2.29 -24.15
CA LEU A 87 12.38 -2.91 -22.96
C LEU A 87 10.89 -2.55 -22.69
N PRO A 88 10.42 -1.29 -22.85
CA PRO A 88 9.00 -0.96 -22.64
C PRO A 88 8.02 -1.69 -23.58
N GLN A 89 8.49 -2.12 -24.75
CA GLN A 89 7.72 -2.85 -25.76
C GLN A 89 8.00 -4.36 -25.74
N LEU A 90 8.99 -4.81 -24.97
CA LEU A 90 9.38 -6.21 -24.89
C LEU A 90 8.28 -7.03 -24.20
N ARG A 91 7.80 -8.08 -24.88
CA ARG A 91 6.80 -9.01 -24.34
C ARG A 91 7.34 -10.42 -24.17
N VAL A 92 8.23 -10.86 -25.04
CA VAL A 92 8.70 -12.25 -25.04
C VAL A 92 10.20 -12.32 -25.28
N VAL A 93 10.87 -13.16 -24.49
CA VAL A 93 12.24 -13.62 -24.72
C VAL A 93 12.23 -15.14 -24.85
N ALA A 94 12.51 -15.63 -26.05
CA ALA A 94 12.55 -17.05 -26.39
C ALA A 94 13.99 -17.60 -26.37
N ARG A 95 14.12 -18.92 -26.16
CA ARG A 95 15.40 -19.60 -25.93
C ARG A 95 16.29 -18.87 -24.92
N ALA A 96 15.68 -18.34 -23.87
CA ALA A 96 16.36 -17.54 -22.87
C ALA A 96 17.36 -18.39 -22.08
N LEU A 97 18.53 -17.82 -21.83
CA LEU A 97 19.53 -18.40 -20.94
C LEU A 97 19.39 -17.81 -19.53
N PRO A 98 19.92 -18.49 -18.49
CA PRO A 98 19.92 -17.95 -17.12
C PRO A 98 20.57 -16.57 -17.01
N THR A 99 21.61 -16.31 -17.80
CA THR A 99 22.29 -15.00 -17.87
C THR A 99 21.40 -13.89 -18.46
N ASP A 100 20.46 -14.25 -19.34
CA ASP A 100 19.58 -13.27 -19.98
C ASP A 100 18.53 -12.76 -18.98
N LYS A 101 18.03 -13.66 -18.11
CA LYS A 101 17.11 -13.33 -17.02
C LYS A 101 17.72 -12.24 -16.11
N SER A 102 18.94 -12.48 -15.61
CA SER A 102 19.61 -11.53 -14.72
C SER A 102 20.04 -10.23 -15.43
N ARG A 103 20.34 -10.27 -16.73
CA ARG A 103 20.62 -9.07 -17.54
C ARG A 103 19.38 -8.19 -17.69
N LEU A 104 18.22 -8.77 -18.00
CA LEU A 104 16.96 -8.03 -18.12
C LEU A 104 16.57 -7.34 -16.82
N VAL A 105 16.73 -8.02 -15.68
CA VAL A 105 16.50 -7.42 -14.36
C VAL A 105 17.36 -6.17 -14.17
N ASN A 106 18.65 -6.21 -14.51
CA ASN A 106 19.55 -5.04 -14.37
C ASN A 106 19.13 -3.87 -15.23
N ILE A 107 18.82 -4.16 -16.49
CA ILE A 107 18.47 -3.12 -17.44
C ILE A 107 17.15 -2.45 -17.06
N ALA A 108 16.19 -3.23 -16.56
CA ALA A 108 14.95 -2.70 -16.02
C ALA A 108 15.20 -1.81 -14.78
N GLN A 109 16.08 -2.24 -13.88
CA GLN A 109 16.48 -1.46 -12.71
C GLN A 109 17.19 -0.15 -13.07
N GLU A 110 18.05 -0.17 -14.10
CA GLU A 110 18.70 1.04 -14.62
C GLU A 110 17.71 2.04 -15.25
N LEU A 111 16.51 1.58 -15.63
CA LEU A 111 15.41 2.43 -16.08
C LEU A 111 14.46 2.83 -14.94
N ASP A 112 14.88 2.67 -13.68
CA ASP A 112 14.12 2.99 -12.47
C ASP A 112 12.81 2.19 -12.34
N MET A 113 12.69 1.06 -13.05
CA MET A 113 11.57 0.14 -12.89
C MET A 113 11.72 -0.73 -11.65
N VAL A 114 10.58 -1.18 -11.12
CA VAL A 114 10.52 -2.18 -10.04
C VAL A 114 10.21 -3.52 -10.68
N VAL A 115 11.10 -4.51 -10.49
CA VAL A 115 11.03 -5.79 -11.19
C VAL A 115 10.53 -6.90 -10.27
N GLY A 116 9.47 -7.58 -10.70
CA GLY A 116 9.07 -8.87 -10.16
C GLY A 116 9.58 -10.00 -11.05
N MET A 117 10.42 -10.90 -10.54
CA MET A 117 10.97 -12.02 -11.29
C MET A 117 10.38 -13.34 -10.81
N THR A 118 9.96 -14.22 -11.71
CA THR A 118 9.47 -15.56 -11.36
C THR A 118 10.48 -16.65 -11.73
N GLY A 119 10.62 -17.67 -10.88
CA GLY A 119 11.53 -18.79 -11.17
C GLY A 119 11.26 -20.02 -10.32
N ASP A 120 11.70 -21.17 -10.81
CA ASP A 120 11.50 -22.49 -10.20
C ASP A 120 12.80 -23.30 -10.12
N GLY A 121 13.82 -22.95 -10.92
CA GLY A 121 15.09 -23.66 -10.99
C GLY A 121 16.25 -22.97 -10.25
N VAL A 122 17.30 -23.75 -9.98
CA VAL A 122 18.59 -23.25 -9.44
C VAL A 122 19.18 -22.14 -10.32
N ASN A 123 18.95 -22.25 -11.64
CA ASN A 123 19.40 -21.29 -12.63
C ASN A 123 18.75 -19.91 -12.49
N ASP A 124 17.59 -19.83 -11.85
CA ASP A 124 16.84 -18.58 -11.69
C ASP A 124 17.18 -17.86 -10.39
N ALA A 125 17.82 -18.53 -9.45
CA ALA A 125 18.20 -17.99 -8.15
C ALA A 125 18.97 -16.65 -8.25
N PRO A 126 19.95 -16.46 -9.17
CA PRO A 126 20.63 -15.17 -9.30
C PRO A 126 19.70 -14.04 -9.77
N ALA A 127 18.71 -14.33 -10.62
CA ALA A 127 17.77 -13.33 -11.12
C ALA A 127 16.68 -13.03 -10.08
N LEU A 128 16.18 -14.07 -9.39
CA LEU A 128 15.24 -13.94 -8.27
C LEU A 128 15.81 -13.04 -7.19
N LYS A 129 17.05 -13.29 -6.77
CA LYS A 129 17.68 -12.52 -5.69
C LYS A 129 18.00 -11.07 -6.06
N LYS A 130 18.13 -10.80 -7.36
CA LYS A 130 18.49 -9.49 -7.89
C LYS A 130 17.29 -8.58 -8.12
N ALA A 131 16.14 -9.17 -8.43
CA ALA A 131 14.89 -8.43 -8.59
C ALA A 131 14.46 -7.78 -7.27
N GLU A 132 13.66 -6.70 -7.35
CA GLU A 132 13.06 -6.10 -6.15
C GLU A 132 12.11 -7.08 -5.44
N VAL A 133 11.46 -7.97 -6.19
CA VAL A 133 10.65 -9.06 -5.63
C VAL A 133 10.87 -10.34 -6.44
N GLY A 134 11.45 -11.36 -5.81
CA GLY A 134 11.58 -12.70 -6.37
C GLY A 134 10.38 -13.58 -6.00
N PHE A 135 9.68 -14.12 -7.00
CA PHE A 135 8.58 -15.08 -6.85
C PHE A 135 9.08 -16.50 -7.17
N ALA A 136 9.26 -17.31 -6.13
CA ALA A 136 9.65 -18.71 -6.28
C ALA A 136 8.42 -19.63 -6.40
N MET A 137 8.46 -20.60 -7.31
CA MET A 137 7.38 -21.59 -7.43
C MET A 137 7.45 -22.63 -6.29
N GLY A 138 6.29 -23.07 -5.79
CA GLY A 138 6.15 -24.06 -4.73
C GLY A 138 6.65 -25.44 -5.15
N SER A 139 6.46 -25.81 -6.42
CA SER A 139 7.08 -27.00 -7.03
C SER A 139 8.56 -26.83 -7.39
N GLY A 140 9.11 -25.62 -7.23
CA GLY A 140 10.49 -25.31 -7.57
C GLY A 140 11.52 -25.94 -6.62
N THR A 141 12.80 -25.80 -6.98
CA THR A 141 13.92 -26.27 -6.15
C THR A 141 14.02 -25.46 -4.86
N GLU A 142 14.56 -26.09 -3.80
CA GLU A 142 14.77 -25.39 -2.52
C GLU A 142 15.68 -24.16 -2.68
N VAL A 143 16.66 -24.23 -3.57
CA VAL A 143 17.54 -23.09 -3.89
C VAL A 143 16.74 -21.91 -4.49
N ALA A 144 15.74 -22.18 -5.34
CA ALA A 144 14.89 -21.14 -5.88
C ALA A 144 13.99 -20.52 -4.80
N LYS A 145 13.43 -21.34 -3.90
CA LYS A 145 12.61 -20.89 -2.77
C LYS A 145 13.38 -20.03 -1.78
N GLU A 146 14.61 -20.39 -1.46
CA GLU A 146 15.49 -19.61 -0.60
C GLU A 146 15.97 -18.29 -1.26
N ALA A 147 16.08 -18.28 -2.59
CA ALA A 147 16.49 -17.10 -3.33
C ALA A 147 15.36 -16.08 -3.53
N GLY A 148 14.10 -16.54 -3.61
CA GLY A 148 12.92 -15.69 -3.76
C GLY A 148 12.46 -15.07 -2.43
N ASP A 149 11.72 -13.96 -2.52
CA ASP A 149 11.13 -13.28 -1.37
C ASP A 149 9.72 -13.80 -1.05
N ILE A 150 8.99 -14.29 -2.06
CA ILE A 150 7.65 -14.83 -1.94
C ILE A 150 7.58 -16.19 -2.63
N THR A 151 7.14 -17.23 -1.91
CA THR A 151 6.89 -18.55 -2.48
C THR A 151 5.42 -18.73 -2.87
N ILE A 152 5.16 -19.06 -4.14
CA ILE A 152 3.83 -19.32 -4.69
C ILE A 152 3.51 -20.81 -4.53
N LEU A 153 2.77 -21.16 -3.48
CA LEU A 153 2.52 -22.56 -3.11
C LEU A 153 1.68 -23.37 -4.13
N ASP A 154 0.88 -22.69 -4.96
CA ASP A 154 -0.03 -23.31 -5.92
C ASP A 154 0.45 -23.23 -7.38
N ASP A 155 1.68 -22.75 -7.59
CA ASP A 155 2.32 -22.55 -8.90
C ASP A 155 1.44 -21.77 -9.91
N ASN A 156 0.55 -20.90 -9.40
CA ASN A 156 -0.43 -20.21 -10.22
C ASN A 156 -0.10 -18.71 -10.32
N PHE A 157 -0.07 -18.19 -11.55
CA PHE A 157 0.13 -16.77 -11.82
C PHE A 157 -0.92 -15.87 -11.11
N ARG A 158 -2.13 -16.40 -10.85
CA ARG A 158 -3.17 -15.70 -10.09
C ARG A 158 -2.71 -15.29 -8.69
N SER A 159 -1.83 -16.06 -8.06
CA SER A 159 -1.28 -15.74 -6.74
C SER A 159 -0.37 -14.51 -6.77
N ILE A 160 0.30 -14.25 -7.90
CA ILE A 160 1.08 -13.01 -8.12
C ILE A 160 0.14 -11.81 -8.20
N VAL A 161 -1.01 -11.94 -8.89
CA VAL A 161 -2.03 -10.87 -8.94
C VAL A 161 -2.51 -10.51 -7.54
N LYS A 162 -2.78 -11.52 -6.70
CA LYS A 162 -3.14 -11.30 -5.29
C LYS A 162 -2.01 -10.59 -4.55
N ALA A 163 -0.76 -11.00 -4.73
CA ALA A 163 0.38 -10.35 -4.08
C ALA A 163 0.47 -8.85 -4.45
N ILE A 164 0.25 -8.50 -5.72
CA ILE A 164 0.20 -7.10 -6.18
C ILE A 164 -0.96 -6.35 -5.52
N LEU A 165 -2.17 -6.94 -5.49
CA LEU A 165 -3.34 -6.36 -4.84
C LEU A 165 -3.10 -6.08 -3.35
N TYR A 166 -2.54 -7.05 -2.61
CA TYR A 166 -2.22 -6.87 -1.19
C TYR A 166 -1.12 -5.83 -0.98
N GLY A 167 -0.08 -5.81 -1.83
CA GLY A 167 0.98 -4.80 -1.78
C GLY A 167 0.44 -3.38 -1.97
N ARG A 168 -0.43 -3.17 -2.98
CA ARG A 168 -1.11 -1.88 -3.20
C ARG A 168 -1.98 -1.48 -2.02
N SER A 169 -2.72 -2.44 -1.45
CA SER A 169 -3.59 -2.22 -0.30
C SER A 169 -2.80 -1.79 0.93
N ILE A 170 -1.71 -2.49 1.26
CA ILE A 170 -0.82 -2.15 2.38
C ILE A 170 -0.23 -0.75 2.20
N PHE A 171 0.23 -0.41 0.99
CA PHE A 171 0.79 0.91 0.72
C PHE A 171 -0.24 2.03 0.92
N LYS A 172 -1.49 1.82 0.50
CA LYS A 172 -2.61 2.75 0.77
C LYS A 172 -2.91 2.85 2.26
N SER A 173 -2.95 1.73 2.98
CA SER A 173 -3.12 1.71 4.45
C SER A 173 -2.03 2.50 5.17
N ILE A 174 -0.77 2.38 4.76
CA ILE A 174 0.34 3.18 5.30
C ILE A 174 0.10 4.67 5.06
N ARG A 175 -0.32 5.07 3.86
CA ARG A 175 -0.64 6.48 3.56
C ARG A 175 -1.79 7.01 4.42
N LYS A 176 -2.87 6.23 4.60
CA LYS A 176 -4.00 6.61 5.47
C LYS A 176 -3.58 6.77 6.92
N PHE A 177 -2.79 5.83 7.43
CA PHE A 177 -2.18 5.93 8.76
C PHE A 177 -1.33 7.19 8.91
N LEU A 178 -0.51 7.53 7.91
CA LEU A 178 0.30 8.75 7.93
C LEU A 178 -0.55 10.03 7.91
N ILE A 179 -1.62 10.10 7.13
CA ILE A 179 -2.55 11.25 7.13
C ILE A 179 -3.12 11.44 8.54
N PHE A 180 -3.60 10.36 9.15
CA PHE A 180 -4.12 10.38 10.51
C PHE A 180 -3.05 10.86 11.51
N GLN A 181 -1.90 10.20 11.52
CA GLN A 181 -0.82 10.44 12.48
C GLN A 181 -0.23 11.85 12.38
N LEU A 182 0.02 12.33 11.16
CA LEU A 182 0.55 13.67 10.95
C LEU A 182 -0.47 14.73 11.35
N THR A 183 -1.77 14.51 11.09
CA THR A 183 -2.82 15.45 11.50
C THR A 183 -2.86 15.61 13.02
N VAL A 184 -2.80 14.50 13.76
CA VAL A 184 -2.78 14.51 15.23
C VAL A 184 -1.58 15.29 15.76
N ASN A 185 -0.39 14.98 15.26
CA ASN A 185 0.85 15.62 15.73
C ASN A 185 0.89 17.11 15.39
N VAL A 186 0.51 17.51 14.17
CA VAL A 186 0.46 18.92 13.78
C VAL A 186 -0.58 19.68 14.61
N ALA A 187 -1.77 19.12 14.82
CA ALA A 187 -2.80 19.75 15.64
C ALA A 187 -2.34 19.90 17.10
N ALA A 188 -1.73 18.87 17.69
CA ALA A 188 -1.20 18.92 19.05
C ALA A 188 -0.14 20.03 19.21
N VAL A 189 0.81 20.09 18.27
CA VAL A 189 1.84 21.13 18.25
C VAL A 189 1.21 22.52 18.12
N LEU A 190 0.25 22.71 17.22
CA LEU A 190 -0.42 24.00 17.03
C LEU A 190 -1.20 24.44 18.26
N VAL A 191 -1.96 23.54 18.91
CA VAL A 191 -2.70 23.84 20.14
C VAL A 191 -1.75 24.22 21.28
N CYS A 192 -0.66 23.47 21.46
CA CYS A 192 0.33 23.74 22.50
C CYS A 192 1.17 24.99 22.23
N PHE A 193 1.34 25.39 20.97
CA PHE A 193 2.09 26.58 20.59
C PHE A 193 1.23 27.85 20.62
N LEU A 194 0.03 27.82 20.03
CA LEU A 194 -0.87 28.97 19.95
C LEU A 194 -1.57 29.27 21.27
N GLY A 195 -1.82 28.25 22.10
CA GLY A 195 -2.43 28.42 23.43
C GLY A 195 -1.71 29.44 24.32
N PRO A 196 -0.40 29.27 24.56
CA PRO A 196 0.42 30.25 25.29
C PRO A 196 0.45 31.63 24.65
N MET A 197 0.45 31.73 23.30
CA MET A 197 0.42 33.02 22.62
C MET A 197 -0.88 33.79 22.84
N LEU A 198 -1.99 33.08 23.09
CA LEU A 198 -3.30 33.66 23.36
C LEU A 198 -3.55 33.95 24.85
N GLY A 199 -2.61 33.58 25.74
CA GLY A 199 -2.64 33.94 27.16
C GLY A 199 -2.85 32.77 28.14
N GLU A 200 -2.90 31.52 27.67
CA GLU A 200 -3.00 30.34 28.54
C GLU A 200 -1.67 29.59 28.63
N ASN A 201 -1.06 29.55 29.83
CA ASN A 201 0.27 28.97 30.02
C ASN A 201 0.36 27.48 29.63
N ILE A 202 -0.69 26.70 29.89
CA ILE A 202 -0.74 25.26 29.60
C ILE A 202 -2.15 24.94 29.11
N VAL A 203 -2.25 24.48 27.85
CA VAL A 203 -3.51 24.06 27.23
C VAL A 203 -3.71 22.55 27.33
N LEU A 204 -2.70 21.76 26.97
CA LEU A 204 -2.63 20.31 27.17
C LEU A 204 -1.40 19.98 28.00
N THR A 205 -1.55 19.09 28.98
CA THR A 205 -0.43 18.67 29.82
C THR A 205 0.47 17.67 29.09
N VAL A 206 1.73 17.56 29.54
CA VAL A 206 2.68 16.58 28.98
C VAL A 206 2.15 15.15 29.11
N ILE A 207 1.48 14.83 30.22
CA ILE A 207 0.90 13.50 30.46
C ILE A 207 -0.25 13.24 29.48
N GLN A 208 -1.13 14.22 29.25
CA GLN A 208 -2.21 14.12 28.26
C GLN A 208 -1.66 13.88 26.85
N LEU A 209 -0.62 14.61 26.44
CA LEU A 209 0.03 14.45 25.13
C LEU A 209 0.69 13.07 24.97
N LEU A 210 1.39 12.59 26.01
CA LEU A 210 1.98 11.25 26.01
C LEU A 210 0.91 10.17 25.87
N LEU A 211 -0.21 10.32 26.56
CA LEU A 211 -1.34 9.40 26.52
C LEU A 211 -1.99 9.37 25.14
N ILE A 212 -2.22 10.55 24.54
CA ILE A 212 -2.72 10.69 23.16
C ILE A 212 -1.77 9.94 22.22
N ASN A 213 -0.48 10.25 22.22
CA ASN A 213 0.46 9.64 21.27
C ASN A 213 0.55 8.12 21.49
N LEU A 214 0.71 7.65 22.71
CA LEU A 214 0.88 6.21 22.96
C LEU A 214 -0.36 5.40 22.60
N ALA A 215 -1.54 5.86 23.06
CA ALA A 215 -2.78 5.15 22.83
C ALA A 215 -3.20 5.22 21.36
N MET A 216 -3.15 6.41 20.76
CA MET A 216 -3.67 6.64 19.41
C MET A 216 -2.77 6.02 18.36
N ASP A 217 -1.44 6.09 18.50
CA ASP A 217 -0.51 5.48 17.52
C ASP A 217 -0.72 3.97 17.45
N THR A 218 -0.80 3.32 18.61
CA THR A 218 -0.96 1.86 18.73
C THR A 218 -2.32 1.42 18.19
N LEU A 219 -3.39 2.09 18.64
CA LEU A 219 -4.76 1.73 18.26
C LEU A 219 -5.01 2.02 16.76
N ALA A 220 -4.56 3.17 16.25
CA ALA A 220 -4.69 3.52 14.84
C ALA A 220 -3.91 2.57 13.94
N ALA A 221 -2.70 2.17 14.31
CA ALA A 221 -1.91 1.19 13.54
C ALA A 221 -2.68 -0.12 13.35
N ILE A 222 -3.37 -0.61 14.39
CA ILE A 222 -4.22 -1.81 14.31
C ILE A 222 -5.43 -1.57 13.38
N ALA A 223 -6.06 -0.40 13.49
CA ALA A 223 -7.25 -0.06 12.72
C ALA A 223 -6.98 0.04 11.20
N TYR A 224 -5.91 0.75 10.81
CA TYR A 224 -5.54 0.94 9.39
C TYR A 224 -4.78 -0.26 8.81
N GLY A 225 -4.03 -1.00 9.64
CA GLY A 225 -3.36 -2.23 9.21
C GLY A 225 -4.30 -3.38 8.86
N SER A 226 -5.54 -3.32 9.37
CA SER A 226 -6.59 -4.33 9.13
C SER A 226 -7.55 -3.95 8.00
N GLU A 227 -7.21 -2.96 7.16
CA GLU A 227 -8.07 -2.60 6.04
C GLU A 227 -8.18 -3.74 5.00
N PRO A 228 -9.39 -3.98 4.47
CA PRO A 228 -9.58 -5.01 3.46
C PRO A 228 -8.89 -4.62 2.15
N ALA A 229 -8.35 -5.61 1.44
CA ALA A 229 -7.87 -5.41 0.08
C ALA A 229 -9.07 -5.11 -0.85
N LEU A 230 -9.01 -3.96 -1.54
CA LEU A 230 -10.06 -3.50 -2.45
C LEU A 230 -9.62 -3.67 -3.90
N GLN A 231 -10.49 -4.29 -4.71
CA GLN A 231 -10.19 -4.58 -6.11
C GLN A 231 -10.01 -3.31 -6.96
N GLU A 232 -10.59 -2.19 -6.55
CA GLU A 232 -10.43 -0.90 -7.22
C GLU A 232 -8.96 -0.44 -7.28
N TYR A 233 -8.12 -0.86 -6.33
CA TYR A 233 -6.69 -0.53 -6.33
C TYR A 233 -5.95 -1.17 -7.52
N MET A 234 -6.53 -2.18 -8.18
CA MET A 234 -5.99 -2.77 -9.40
C MET A 234 -6.27 -1.91 -10.65
N LEU A 235 -7.13 -0.89 -10.57
CA LEU A 235 -7.39 0.03 -11.68
C LEU A 235 -6.40 1.21 -11.71
N GLU A 236 -5.67 1.43 -10.63
CA GLU A 236 -4.67 2.49 -10.53
C GLU A 236 -3.36 2.11 -11.24
N LYS A 237 -2.62 3.11 -11.73
CA LYS A 237 -1.28 2.90 -12.26
C LYS A 237 -0.28 2.59 -11.14
N PRO A 238 0.83 1.88 -11.42
CA PRO A 238 1.89 1.69 -10.44
C PRO A 238 2.44 3.03 -9.93
N VAL A 239 2.70 3.10 -8.62
CA VAL A 239 3.32 4.26 -7.97
C VAL A 239 4.77 4.35 -8.42
N ALA A 240 5.24 5.56 -8.76
CA ALA A 240 6.61 5.75 -9.21
C ALA A 240 7.61 5.56 -8.06
N ARG A 241 8.79 5.00 -8.35
CA ARG A 241 9.83 4.69 -7.34
C ARG A 241 10.30 5.93 -6.57
N GLN A 242 10.40 7.06 -7.25
CA GLN A 242 10.84 8.34 -6.67
C GLN A 242 9.68 9.16 -6.07
N GLU A 243 8.46 8.63 -6.03
CA GLU A 243 7.34 9.35 -5.45
C GLU A 243 7.45 9.37 -3.92
N ASN A 244 7.40 10.56 -3.33
CA ASN A 244 7.38 10.71 -1.88
C ASN A 244 6.18 9.97 -1.27
N ILE A 245 6.41 9.28 -0.16
CA ILE A 245 5.33 8.59 0.59
C ILE A 245 4.23 9.58 0.99
N VAL A 246 4.63 10.80 1.41
CA VAL A 246 3.72 11.91 1.70
C VAL A 246 3.61 12.81 0.47
N THR A 247 2.46 12.77 -0.19
CA THR A 247 2.17 13.59 -1.37
C THR A 247 1.75 15.01 -0.97
N LYS A 248 1.81 15.96 -1.91
CA LYS A 248 1.32 17.33 -1.68
C LYS A 248 -0.16 17.36 -1.29
N LYS A 249 -0.99 16.52 -1.93
CA LYS A 249 -2.42 16.36 -1.61
C LYS A 249 -2.61 15.93 -0.15
N MET A 250 -1.85 14.93 0.30
CA MET A 250 -1.88 14.46 1.69
C MET A 250 -1.46 15.57 2.65
N LEU A 251 -0.39 16.31 2.35
CA LEU A 251 0.06 17.40 3.21
C LEU A 251 -0.98 18.53 3.33
N THR A 252 -1.63 18.90 2.22
CA THR A 252 -2.73 19.88 2.25
C THR A 252 -3.89 19.40 3.12
N GLN A 253 -4.29 18.13 3.00
CA GLN A 253 -5.33 17.53 3.84
C GLN A 253 -4.95 17.54 5.33
N VAL A 254 -3.71 17.15 5.64
CA VAL A 254 -3.17 17.16 7.02
C VAL A 254 -3.22 18.57 7.61
N ILE A 255 -2.74 19.58 6.87
CA ILE A 255 -2.69 20.96 7.38
C ILE A 255 -4.10 21.52 7.59
N ILE A 256 -5.02 21.32 6.64
CA ILE A 256 -6.41 21.81 6.76
C ILE A 256 -7.10 21.16 7.96
N ASN A 257 -7.05 19.84 8.07
CA ASN A 257 -7.70 19.14 9.18
C ASN A 257 -7.06 19.53 10.53
N ALA A 258 -5.74 19.65 10.59
CA ALA A 258 -5.05 20.08 11.81
C ALA A 258 -5.43 21.50 12.22
N LEU A 259 -5.57 22.43 11.27
CA LEU A 259 -6.03 23.80 11.54
C LEU A 259 -7.47 23.81 12.04
N VAL A 260 -8.38 23.05 11.43
CA VAL A 260 -9.78 22.94 11.87
C VAL A 260 -9.86 22.40 13.31
N ILE A 261 -9.15 21.31 13.62
CA ILE A 261 -9.08 20.74 14.98
C ILE A 261 -8.53 21.78 15.96
N THR A 262 -7.46 22.48 15.59
CA THR A 262 -6.83 23.51 16.42
C THR A 262 -7.80 24.65 16.72
N VAL A 263 -8.49 25.18 15.70
CA VAL A 263 -9.46 26.27 15.86
C VAL A 263 -10.62 25.83 16.75
N ILE A 264 -11.17 24.63 16.54
CA ILE A 264 -12.25 24.09 17.37
C ILE A 264 -11.80 23.98 18.84
N CYS A 265 -10.60 23.42 19.09
CA CYS A 265 -10.10 23.25 20.44
C CYS A 265 -9.83 24.60 21.13
N LEU A 266 -9.14 25.52 20.48
CA LEU A 266 -8.84 26.84 21.05
C LEU A 266 -10.09 27.71 21.22
N SER A 267 -11.13 27.52 20.39
CA SER A 267 -12.39 28.24 20.53
C SER A 267 -13.07 27.98 21.88
N ILE A 268 -12.86 26.81 22.50
CA ILE A 268 -13.39 26.47 23.84
C ILE A 268 -12.83 27.41 24.91
N LEU A 269 -11.55 27.79 24.79
CA LEU A 269 -10.87 28.63 25.78
C LEU A 269 -11.01 30.12 25.48
N PHE A 270 -10.88 30.51 24.21
CA PHE A 270 -10.68 31.91 23.83
C PHE A 270 -11.88 32.57 23.16
N PHE A 271 -12.87 31.81 22.68
CA PHE A 271 -14.03 32.37 22.00
C PHE A 271 -15.26 32.38 22.92
N GLU A 272 -15.63 33.57 23.38
CA GLU A 272 -16.68 33.78 24.39
C GLU A 272 -18.03 33.12 24.05
N PRO A 273 -18.54 33.15 22.80
CA PRO A 273 -19.80 32.47 22.47
C PRO A 273 -19.73 30.95 22.63
N VAL A 274 -18.59 30.33 22.35
CA VAL A 274 -18.39 28.89 22.52
C VAL A 274 -18.18 28.56 24.00
N ARG A 275 -17.40 29.37 24.71
CA ARG A 275 -17.23 29.24 26.17
C ARG A 275 -18.57 29.31 26.91
N ALA A 276 -19.47 30.20 26.49
CA ALA A 276 -20.80 30.35 27.07
C ALA A 276 -21.66 29.08 26.96
N LEU A 277 -21.41 28.20 25.98
CA LEU A 277 -22.10 26.91 25.86
C LEU A 277 -21.80 25.98 27.04
N PHE A 278 -20.64 26.14 27.68
CA PHE A 278 -20.24 25.34 28.84
C PHE A 278 -20.69 25.96 30.18
N GLY A 279 -21.30 27.15 30.16
CA GLY A 279 -21.73 27.87 31.36
C GLY A 279 -20.61 28.61 32.08
N ASP A 280 -20.89 29.09 33.30
CA ASP A 280 -19.89 29.71 34.17
C ASP A 280 -19.10 28.63 34.93
N VAL A 281 -18.08 28.11 34.26
CA VAL A 281 -17.26 26.97 34.72
C VAL A 281 -15.80 27.38 34.90
N THR A 282 -15.08 26.59 35.72
CA THR A 282 -13.66 26.80 35.96
C THR A 282 -12.85 26.63 34.68
N VAL A 283 -11.68 27.29 34.63
CA VAL A 283 -10.75 27.13 33.50
C VAL A 283 -10.25 25.67 33.39
N THR A 284 -10.12 24.97 34.51
CA THR A 284 -9.77 23.54 34.55
C THR A 284 -10.85 22.67 33.90
N TYR A 285 -12.13 22.97 34.15
CA TYR A 285 -13.24 22.28 33.50
C TYR A 285 -13.21 22.49 31.97
N LEU A 286 -12.95 23.72 31.51
CA LEU A 286 -12.82 24.02 30.07
C LEU A 286 -11.63 23.30 29.43
N LYS A 287 -10.50 23.17 30.15
CA LYS A 287 -9.35 22.38 29.68
C LYS A 287 -9.66 20.89 29.60
N SER A 288 -10.49 20.38 30.49
CA SER A 288 -11.00 19.00 30.44
C SER A 288 -11.92 18.79 29.24
N ALA A 289 -12.81 19.75 28.97
CA ALA A 289 -13.66 19.75 27.77
C ALA A 289 -12.82 19.88 26.48
N LEU A 290 -11.74 20.67 26.49
CA LEU A 290 -10.81 20.77 25.38
C LEU A 290 -10.11 19.44 25.11
N PHE A 291 -9.58 18.79 26.14
CA PHE A 291 -8.92 17.49 26.01
C PHE A 291 -9.89 16.43 25.46
N ALA A 292 -11.13 16.38 25.98
CA ALA A 292 -12.17 15.51 25.46
C ALA A 292 -12.54 15.83 24.00
N THR A 293 -12.68 17.11 23.65
CA THR A 293 -12.98 17.52 22.27
C THR A 293 -11.83 17.16 21.33
N PHE A 294 -10.57 17.33 21.75
CA PHE A 294 -9.40 16.97 20.96
C PHE A 294 -9.35 15.46 20.66
N MET A 295 -9.52 14.60 21.67
CA MET A 295 -9.58 13.15 21.49
C MET A 295 -10.74 12.69 20.59
N MET A 296 -11.91 13.30 20.76
CA MET A 296 -13.11 13.03 19.96
C MET A 296 -12.91 13.48 18.50
N ALA A 297 -12.35 14.68 18.30
CA ALA A 297 -12.04 15.24 16.99
C ALA A 297 -11.02 14.39 16.22
N ILE A 298 -10.01 13.85 16.90
CA ILE A 298 -9.07 12.91 16.30
C ILE A 298 -9.79 11.64 15.86
N THR A 299 -10.65 11.08 16.72
CA THR A 299 -11.40 9.87 16.40
C THR A 299 -12.27 10.07 15.14
N PHE A 300 -12.97 11.21 15.05
CA PHE A 300 -13.72 11.58 13.84
C PHE A 300 -12.84 11.86 12.63
N ASN A 301 -11.69 12.51 12.79
CA ASN A 301 -10.71 12.66 11.71
C ASN A 301 -10.20 11.30 11.21
N GLY A 302 -10.18 10.26 12.06
CA GLY A 302 -9.87 8.89 11.64
C GLY A 302 -10.85 8.35 10.59
N PHE A 303 -12.13 8.70 10.68
CA PHE A 303 -13.10 8.35 9.65
C PHE A 303 -12.80 9.07 8.34
N ASN A 304 -12.43 10.36 8.38
CA ASN A 304 -12.04 11.16 7.21
C ASN A 304 -10.75 10.64 6.56
N ALA A 305 -9.73 10.29 7.35
CA ALA A 305 -8.46 9.78 6.84
C ALA A 305 -8.58 8.39 6.17
N ARG A 306 -9.66 7.65 6.43
CA ARG A 306 -9.90 6.29 5.93
C ARG A 306 -10.28 6.23 4.45
N THR A 307 -10.91 7.28 3.92
CA THR A 307 -11.42 7.30 2.55
C THR A 307 -11.05 8.57 1.83
N GLU A 308 -10.73 8.47 0.54
CA GLU A 308 -10.61 9.64 -0.34
C GLU A 308 -11.96 10.01 -0.98
N HIS A 309 -13.00 9.20 -0.77
CA HIS A 309 -14.35 9.43 -1.29
C HIS A 309 -15.15 10.35 -0.36
N ILE A 310 -16.14 11.03 -0.94
CA ILE A 310 -17.07 11.92 -0.23
C ILE A 310 -17.85 11.15 0.86
N ASN A 311 -18.11 9.85 0.65
CA ASN A 311 -18.80 9.03 1.63
C ASN A 311 -17.84 8.45 2.67
N VAL A 312 -17.72 9.13 3.81
CA VAL A 312 -16.86 8.76 4.94
C VAL A 312 -17.22 7.38 5.56
N PHE A 313 -18.46 6.93 5.37
CA PHE A 313 -18.97 5.66 5.90
C PHE A 313 -18.82 4.47 4.94
N GLU A 314 -18.26 4.68 3.75
CA GLU A 314 -18.11 3.61 2.76
C GLU A 314 -17.22 2.46 3.30
N HIS A 315 -17.58 1.22 3.00
CA HIS A 315 -16.86 0.02 3.46
C HIS A 315 -16.70 -0.14 4.99
N LEU A 316 -17.41 0.61 5.83
CA LEU A 316 -17.29 0.57 7.30
C LEU A 316 -17.65 -0.80 7.89
N GLY A 317 -18.67 -1.47 7.36
CA GLY A 317 -19.07 -2.81 7.80
C GLY A 317 -18.10 -3.94 7.41
N ARG A 318 -17.08 -3.66 6.59
CA ARG A 318 -16.09 -4.66 6.17
C ARG A 318 -14.82 -4.61 7.04
N ASN A 319 -14.60 -3.54 7.81
CA ASN A 319 -13.50 -3.39 8.75
C ASN A 319 -14.04 -3.30 10.19
N ASN A 320 -14.41 -4.44 10.76
CA ASN A 320 -14.87 -4.53 12.14
C ASN A 320 -13.79 -4.12 13.15
N THR A 321 -12.51 -4.28 12.79
CA THR A 321 -11.38 -3.87 13.64
C THR A 321 -11.35 -2.36 13.80
N PHE A 322 -11.58 -1.60 12.74
CA PHE A 322 -11.66 -0.14 12.81
C PHE A 322 -12.78 0.31 13.75
N LEU A 323 -13.98 -0.27 13.62
CA LEU A 323 -15.11 0.03 14.51
C LEU A 323 -14.82 -0.30 15.98
N LEU A 324 -14.22 -1.47 16.24
CA LEU A 324 -13.82 -1.89 17.58
C LEU A 324 -12.78 -0.93 18.17
N VAL A 325 -11.80 -0.50 17.37
CA VAL A 325 -10.78 0.46 17.78
C VAL A 325 -11.40 1.83 18.05
N SER A 326 -12.25 2.36 17.17
CA SER A 326 -12.94 3.63 17.40
C SER A 326 -13.75 3.61 18.69
N PHE A 327 -14.46 2.51 18.96
CA PHE A 327 -15.18 2.33 20.22
C PHE A 327 -14.22 2.26 21.42
N ALA A 328 -13.11 1.53 21.30
CA ALA A 328 -12.10 1.43 22.36
C ALA A 328 -11.48 2.80 22.69
N ILE A 329 -11.22 3.64 21.68
CA ILE A 329 -10.74 5.02 21.87
C ILE A 329 -11.78 5.85 22.62
N PHE A 330 -13.06 5.77 22.24
CA PHE A 330 -14.11 6.50 22.96
C PHE A 330 -14.28 6.03 24.41
N ALA A 331 -14.25 4.72 24.65
CA ALA A 331 -14.33 4.16 25.99
C ALA A 331 -13.12 4.60 26.85
N MET A 332 -11.91 4.52 26.27
CA MET A 332 -10.67 4.96 26.91
C MET A 332 -10.70 6.46 27.21
N GLN A 333 -11.17 7.29 26.28
CA GLN A 333 -11.35 8.72 26.47
C GLN A 333 -12.32 9.00 27.63
N TRP A 334 -13.46 8.32 27.68
CA TRP A 334 -14.42 8.48 28.77
C TRP A 334 -13.79 8.12 30.13
N VAL A 335 -13.05 7.01 30.20
CA VAL A 335 -12.33 6.61 31.42
C VAL A 335 -11.30 7.66 31.84
N PHE A 336 -10.52 8.20 30.90
CA PHE A 336 -9.49 9.18 31.20
C PHE A 336 -10.05 10.51 31.70
N VAL A 337 -11.17 10.97 31.16
CA VAL A 337 -11.79 12.23 31.58
C VAL A 337 -12.52 12.08 32.91
N GLU A 338 -13.23 10.97 33.12
CA GLU A 338 -14.05 10.77 34.32
C GLU A 338 -13.24 10.34 35.54
N PHE A 339 -12.18 9.54 35.34
CA PHE A 339 -11.37 8.97 36.43
C PHE A 339 -9.92 9.47 36.48
N GLY A 340 -9.50 10.32 35.53
CA GLY A 340 -8.12 10.80 35.43
C GLY A 340 -7.69 11.76 36.53
N GLY A 341 -8.64 12.51 37.10
CA GLY A 341 -8.43 13.43 38.23
C GLY A 341 -7.18 14.30 38.10
N GLU A 342 -6.44 14.42 39.20
CA GLU A 342 -5.23 15.26 39.26
C GLU A 342 -4.09 14.79 38.34
N VAL A 343 -3.95 13.46 38.13
CA VAL A 343 -2.87 12.87 37.31
C VAL A 343 -2.94 13.37 35.87
N LEU A 344 -4.15 13.47 35.33
CA LEU A 344 -4.39 14.02 34.00
C LEU A 344 -4.78 15.49 34.02
N SER A 345 -4.90 16.10 35.20
CA SER A 345 -5.40 17.46 35.40
C SER A 345 -6.73 17.68 34.69
N VAL A 346 -7.67 16.74 34.90
CA VAL A 346 -9.01 16.74 34.32
C VAL A 346 -10.09 16.71 35.40
N GLU A 347 -11.22 17.34 35.12
CA GLU A 347 -12.44 17.32 35.92
C GLU A 347 -13.53 16.49 35.20
N PRO A 348 -14.31 15.68 35.94
CA PRO A 348 -15.44 14.92 35.38
C PRO A 348 -16.43 15.83 34.66
N LEU A 349 -16.81 15.45 33.43
CA LEU A 349 -17.66 16.27 32.57
C LEU A 349 -19.13 15.85 32.68
N SER A 350 -20.03 16.83 32.72
CA SER A 350 -21.46 16.57 32.62
C SER A 350 -21.85 15.97 31.27
N LEU A 351 -22.98 15.25 31.22
CA LEU A 351 -23.52 14.72 29.97
C LEU A 351 -23.77 15.82 28.92
N GLN A 352 -24.21 17.01 29.35
CA GLN A 352 -24.42 18.14 28.45
C GLN A 352 -23.11 18.59 27.81
N THR A 353 -22.03 18.67 28.61
CA THR A 353 -20.70 19.02 28.11
C THR A 353 -20.17 17.97 27.13
N TRP A 354 -20.36 16.69 27.41
CA TRP A 354 -20.01 15.61 26.48
C TRP A 354 -20.71 15.74 25.12
N LEU A 355 -22.00 16.10 25.12
CA LEU A 355 -22.76 16.32 23.88
C LEU A 355 -22.27 17.52 23.09
N ILE A 356 -21.90 18.62 23.77
CA ILE A 356 -21.30 19.80 23.13
C ILE A 356 -19.95 19.44 22.51
N CYS A 357 -19.08 18.73 23.24
CA CYS A 357 -17.80 18.26 22.73
C CYS A 357 -17.98 17.37 21.49
N ALA A 358 -18.94 16.44 21.52
CA ALA A 358 -19.26 15.59 20.38
C ALA A 358 -19.75 16.38 19.17
N PHE A 359 -20.66 17.35 19.37
CA PHE A 359 -21.16 18.22 18.31
C PHE A 359 -20.02 19.02 17.65
N MET A 360 -19.14 19.61 18.46
CA MET A 360 -17.99 20.35 17.96
C MET A 360 -17.00 19.46 17.22
N ALA A 361 -16.76 18.25 17.72
CA ALA A 361 -15.85 17.30 17.10
C ALA A 361 -16.36 16.76 15.75
N ILE A 362 -17.69 16.67 15.55
CA ILE A 362 -18.29 16.29 14.26
C ILE A 362 -18.00 17.33 13.17
N LEU A 363 -17.83 18.61 13.52
CA LEU A 363 -17.48 19.68 12.56
C LEU A 363 -16.12 19.47 11.88
N VAL A 364 -15.30 18.56 12.39
CA VAL A 364 -14.01 18.15 11.78
C VAL A 364 -14.23 17.30 10.52
N ILE A 365 -15.39 16.67 10.37
CA ILE A 365 -15.73 15.94 9.15
C ILE A 365 -16.20 16.98 8.12
N PRO A 366 -15.41 17.26 7.05
CA PRO A 366 -15.89 18.11 5.97
C PRO A 366 -17.07 17.40 5.30
N VAL A 367 -18.25 18.05 5.33
CA VAL A 367 -19.47 17.60 4.64
C VAL A 367 -19.29 17.70 3.13
#